data_AF-A0A523VRZ7-F1
#
_entry.id   AF-A0A523VRZ7-F1
#
_cell.length_a   1.000
_cell.length_b   1.000
_cell.length_c   1.000
_cell.angle_alpha   90.00
_cell.angle_beta   90.00
_cell.angle_gamma   90.00
#
_symmetry.space_group_name_H-M   'P 1'
#
loop_
_entity.id
_entity.type
_entity.pdbx_description
1 polymer ?
#
loop_
_entity_poly.entity_id
_entity_poly.type
_entity_poly.pdbx_seq_one_letter_code
_entity_poly.pdbx_strand_id
1 'polypeptide(L)'
;MTINLDALAIQVIVSTIIVAPFLWLSGRALVGKEKAKFTDAIWIVILGTVLGTFFAAIFEKGIIALIIQMILWLAVVKHFFDCGWIKAFVVTMLAVIIFAIVGAILAFVGLVVWTLV
;
A
#
# COMPACT_ATOMS: atom_id res chain seq x y z
N MET A 1 2.90 -16.12 -16.56
CA MET A 1 1.45 -15.93 -16.30
C MET A 1 0.97 -14.74 -17.13
N THR A 2 -0.20 -14.79 -17.75
CA THR A 2 -0.73 -13.68 -18.56
C THR A 2 -1.21 -12.55 -17.65
N ILE A 3 -0.76 -11.31 -17.89
CA ILE A 3 -1.23 -10.12 -17.17
C ILE A 3 -2.52 -9.64 -17.84
N ASN A 4 -3.64 -9.70 -17.10
CA ASN A 4 -4.91 -9.14 -17.55
C ASN A 4 -4.95 -7.64 -17.22
N LEU A 5 -4.89 -6.77 -18.23
CA LEU A 5 -4.86 -5.32 -18.02
C LEU A 5 -6.16 -4.79 -17.40
N ASP A 6 -7.31 -5.37 -17.76
CA ASP A 6 -8.61 -4.99 -17.18
C ASP A 6 -8.63 -5.25 -15.68
N ALA A 7 -8.15 -6.43 -15.26
CA ALA A 7 -8.05 -6.79 -13.86
C ALA A 7 -7.05 -5.90 -13.11
N LEU A 8 -5.91 -5.57 -13.73
CA LEU A 8 -4.93 -4.65 -13.16
C LEU A 8 -5.53 -3.25 -12.96
N ALA A 9 -6.27 -2.73 -13.94
CA ALA A 9 -6.89 -1.42 -13.85
C ALA A 9 -7.91 -1.36 -12.70
N ILE A 10 -8.77 -2.38 -12.59
CA ILE A 10 -9.72 -2.50 -11.47
C ILE A 10 -8.97 -2.59 -10.14
N GLN A 11 -7.93 -3.42 -10.06
CA GLN A 11 -7.14 -3.60 -8.85
C GLN A 11 -6.46 -2.30 -8.41
N VAL A 12 -5.89 -1.53 -9.34
CA VAL A 12 -5.28 -0.23 -9.04
C VAL A 12 -6.34 0.73 -8.50
N ILE A 13 -7.50 0.85 -9.14
CA ILE A 13 -8.57 1.76 -8.70
C ILE A 13 -9.06 1.38 -7.29
N VAL A 14 -9.40 0.10 -7.08
CA VAL A 14 -9.88 -0.41 -5.78
C VAL A 14 -8.81 -0.23 -4.71
N SER A 15 -7.55 -0.58 -5.00
CA SER A 15 -6.45 -0.44 -4.06
C SER A 15 -6.20 1.02 -3.70
N THR A 16 -6.27 1.95 -4.66
CA THR A 16 -6.14 3.38 -4.39
C THR A 16 -7.25 3.89 -3.49
N ILE A 17 -8.52 3.52 -3.74
CA ILE A 17 -9.66 3.96 -2.92
C ILE A 17 -9.52 3.42 -1.48
N ILE A 18 -9.11 2.16 -1.32
CA ILE A 18 -9.02 1.52 -0.02
C ILE A 18 -7.73 1.95 0.69
N VAL A 19 -6.56 1.70 0.11
CA VAL A 19 -5.25 1.80 0.79
C VAL A 19 -4.78 3.24 0.91
N ALA A 20 -5.04 4.12 -0.07
CA ALA A 20 -4.47 5.47 -0.07
C ALA A 20 -4.91 6.33 1.13
N PRO A 21 -6.18 6.31 1.59
CA PRO A 21 -6.59 7.00 2.81
C PRO A 21 -5.82 6.57 4.06
N PHE A 22 -5.59 5.27 4.25
CA PHE A 22 -4.88 4.74 5.41
C PHE A 22 -3.39 5.12 5.37
N LEU A 23 -2.79 4.98 4.19
CA LEU A 23 -1.39 5.32 3.97
C LEU A 23 -1.17 6.83 4.12
N TRP A 24 -2.09 7.65 3.64
CA TRP A 24 -2.09 9.09 3.85
C TRP A 24 -2.24 9.48 5.32
N LEU A 25 -3.18 8.88 6.05
CA LEU A 25 -3.37 9.14 7.49
C LEU A 25 -2.09 8.81 8.28
N SER A 26 -1.49 7.65 8.01
CA SER A 26 -0.23 7.25 8.65
C SER A 26 0.94 8.17 8.31
N GLY A 27 1.09 8.56 7.04
CA GLY A 27 2.13 9.50 6.59
C GLY A 27 1.97 10.87 7.22
N ARG A 28 0.73 11.37 7.28
CA ARG A 28 0.42 12.66 7.90
C ARG A 28 0.68 12.66 9.40
N ALA A 29 0.42 11.54 10.08
CA ALA A 29 0.68 11.38 11.51
C ALA A 29 2.17 11.34 11.86
N LEU A 30 3.02 10.72 11.02
CA LEU A 30 4.42 10.47 11.35
C LEU A 30 5.43 11.38 10.66
N VAL A 31 5.12 11.86 9.46
CA VAL A 31 6.03 12.66 8.61
C VAL A 31 5.58 14.13 8.52
N GLY A 32 4.31 14.40 8.79
CA GLY A 32 3.73 15.75 8.84
C GLY A 32 2.99 16.14 7.56
N LYS A 33 2.18 17.21 7.66
CA LYS A 33 1.26 17.65 6.60
C LYS A 33 1.98 18.14 5.33
N GLU A 34 3.18 18.69 5.48
CA GLU A 34 3.95 19.28 4.37
C GLU A 34 4.53 18.20 3.45
N LYS A 35 4.90 17.06 4.03
CA LYS A 35 5.56 15.94 3.34
C LYS A 35 4.60 14.84 2.89
N ALA A 36 3.47 14.64 3.58
CA ALA A 36 2.51 13.59 3.26
C ALA A 36 1.22 14.18 2.67
N LYS A 37 1.20 14.45 1.36
CA LYS A 37 -0.01 14.87 0.65
C LYS A 37 -0.82 13.65 0.24
N PHE A 38 -2.13 13.85 0.05
CA PHE A 38 -3.02 12.77 -0.39
C PHE A 38 -2.66 12.29 -1.80
N THR A 39 -2.25 13.23 -2.67
CA THR A 39 -1.73 12.92 -4.01
C THR A 39 -0.51 12.00 -3.95
N ASP A 40 0.40 12.21 -3.00
CA ASP A 40 1.59 11.36 -2.83
C ASP A 40 1.17 9.95 -2.41
N ALA A 41 0.19 9.82 -1.51
CA ALA A 41 -0.36 8.52 -1.11
C ALA A 41 -1.03 7.78 -2.26
N ILE A 42 -1.76 8.48 -3.13
CA ILE A 42 -2.35 7.91 -4.34
C ILE A 42 -1.24 7.34 -5.24
N TRP A 43 -0.20 8.12 -5.52
CA TRP A 43 0.92 7.67 -6.35
C TRP A 43 1.66 6.48 -5.76
N ILE A 44 1.86 6.46 -4.44
CA ILE A 44 2.45 5.31 -3.76
C ILE A 44 1.64 4.05 -4.02
N VAL A 45 0.32 4.11 -3.90
CA VAL A 45 -0.54 2.93 -4.08
C VAL A 45 -0.60 2.52 -5.55
N ILE A 46 -0.72 3.46 -6.48
CA ILE A 46 -0.72 3.15 -7.92
C ILE A 46 0.58 2.46 -8.31
N LEU A 47 1.72 3.08 -7.99
CA LEU A 47 3.03 2.52 -8.33
C LEU A 47 3.32 1.24 -7.57
N GLY A 48 2.98 1.18 -6.28
CA GLY A 48 3.12 -0.03 -5.47
C GLY A 48 2.32 -1.21 -6.02
N THR A 49 1.09 -0.98 -6.47
CA THR A 49 0.22 -2.01 -7.07
C THR A 49 0.76 -2.45 -8.43
N VAL A 50 1.09 -1.49 -9.30
CA VAL A 50 1.65 -1.78 -10.63
C VAL A 50 2.96 -2.55 -10.51
N LEU A 51 3.92 -2.04 -9.74
CA LEU A 51 5.20 -2.70 -9.50
C LEU A 51 4.99 -4.07 -8.85
N GLY A 52 4.08 -4.19 -7.88
CA GLY A 52 3.76 -5.47 -7.24
C GLY A 52 3.25 -6.51 -8.23
N THR A 53 2.34 -6.16 -9.14
CA THR A 53 1.81 -7.08 -10.15
C THR A 53 2.89 -7.50 -11.16
N PHE A 54 3.71 -6.56 -11.64
CA PHE A 54 4.82 -6.90 -12.52
C PHE A 54 5.87 -7.77 -11.83
N PHE A 55 6.22 -7.46 -10.58
CA PHE A 55 7.14 -8.29 -9.79
C PHE A 55 6.59 -9.69 -9.56
N ALA A 56 5.33 -9.82 -9.19
CA ALA A 56 4.68 -11.11 -8.98
C ALA A 56 4.56 -11.94 -10.27
N ALA A 57 4.46 -11.29 -11.44
CA ALA A 57 4.39 -11.98 -12.72
C ALA A 57 5.76 -12.49 -13.21
N ILE A 58 6.86 -11.82 -12.82
CA ILE A 58 8.23 -12.11 -13.27
C ILE A 58 8.97 -13.00 -12.27
N PHE A 59 8.81 -12.76 -10.97
CA PHE A 59 9.50 -13.50 -9.92
C PHE A 59 8.60 -14.60 -9.34
N GLU A 60 9.08 -15.84 -9.39
CA GLU A 60 8.46 -16.95 -8.68
C GLU A 60 8.57 -16.79 -7.16
N LYS A 61 7.68 -17.46 -6.41
CA LYS A 61 7.58 -17.38 -4.95
C LYS A 61 8.89 -17.83 -4.29
N GLY A 62 9.76 -16.86 -4.00
CA GLY A 62 11.03 -17.07 -3.31
C GLY A 62 11.26 -16.00 -2.25
N ILE A 63 12.03 -16.37 -1.22
CA ILE A 63 12.37 -15.47 -0.10
C ILE A 63 13.06 -14.18 -0.62
N ILE A 64 13.89 -14.32 -1.66
CA ILE A 64 14.59 -13.19 -2.30
C ILE A 64 13.59 -12.22 -2.96
N ALA A 65 12.59 -12.73 -3.68
CA ALA A 65 11.56 -11.92 -4.31
C ALA A 65 10.75 -11.13 -3.27
N LEU A 66 10.43 -11.75 -2.14
CA LEU A 66 9.73 -11.12 -1.02
C LEU A 66 10.54 -9.97 -0.41
N ILE A 67 11.85 -10.16 -0.23
CA ILE A 67 12.74 -9.10 0.27
C ILE A 67 12.78 -7.93 -0.71
N ILE A 68 12.95 -8.19 -2.01
CA ILE A 68 13.00 -7.14 -3.03
C ILE A 68 11.67 -6.38 -3.09
N GLN A 69 10.54 -7.08 -3.09
CA GLN A 69 9.22 -6.47 -3.10
C GLN A 69 8.98 -5.60 -1.86
N MET A 70 9.39 -6.06 -0.68
CA MET A 70 9.31 -5.28 0.55
C MET A 70 10.17 -4.01 0.46
N ILE A 71 11.40 -4.12 -0.03
CA ILE A 71 12.30 -2.98 -0.22
C ILE A 71 11.74 -1.98 -1.23
N LEU A 72 11.18 -2.45 -2.35
CA LEU A 72 10.55 -1.61 -3.36
C LEU A 72 9.35 -0.85 -2.81
N TRP A 73 8.49 -1.52 -2.06
CA TRP A 73 7.34 -0.87 -1.42
C TRP A 73 7.80 0.27 -0.50
N LEU A 74 8.80 -0.01 0.35
CA LEU A 74 9.38 1.01 1.23
C LEU A 74 10.07 2.13 0.45
N ALA A 75 10.72 1.81 -0.68
CA ALA A 75 11.38 2.79 -1.52
C ALA A 75 10.37 3.76 -2.17
N VAL A 76 9.23 3.26 -2.64
CA VAL A 76 8.14 4.09 -3.16
C VAL A 76 7.60 5.00 -2.05
N VAL A 77 7.28 4.46 -0.88
CA VAL A 77 6.81 5.26 0.27
C VAL A 77 7.82 6.35 0.64
N LYS A 78 9.10 5.98 0.74
CA LYS A 78 10.21 6.87 1.06
C LYS A 78 10.33 8.01 0.05
N HIS A 79 10.25 7.70 -1.25
CA HIS A 79 10.41 8.67 -2.33
C HIS A 79 9.28 9.70 -2.34
N PHE A 80 8.03 9.24 -2.21
CA PHE A 80 6.86 10.12 -2.28
C PHE A 80 6.58 10.90 -0.99
N PHE A 81 6.84 10.32 0.18
CA PHE A 81 6.67 11.03 1.46
C PHE A 81 7.95 11.75 1.94
N ASP A 82 9.01 11.76 1.14
CA ASP A 82 10.29 12.42 1.43
C ASP A 82 10.77 12.20 2.88
N CYS A 83 10.73 10.94 3.30
CA CYS A 83 11.04 10.51 4.66
C CYS A 83 12.27 9.59 4.73
N GLY A 84 12.85 9.39 5.91
CA GLY A 84 13.92 8.41 6.10
C GLY A 84 13.43 6.97 5.98
N TRP A 85 14.35 6.01 5.78
CA TRP A 85 14.02 4.57 5.68
C TRP A 85 13.25 4.05 6.89
N ILE A 86 13.68 4.40 8.10
CA ILE A 86 13.01 3.99 9.34
C ILE A 86 11.61 4.58 9.41
N LYS A 87 11.45 5.86 9.04
CA LYS A 87 10.14 6.50 9.02
C LYS A 87 9.20 5.84 8.00
N ALA A 88 9.70 5.50 6.81
CA ALA A 88 8.89 4.80 5.80
C ALA A 88 8.35 3.47 6.33
N PHE A 89 9.20 2.70 7.03
CA PHE A 89 8.79 1.45 7.65
C PHE A 89 7.72 1.65 8.74
N VAL A 90 7.93 2.63 9.64
CA VAL A 90 6.95 2.94 10.70
C VAL A 90 5.63 3.44 10.10
N VAL A 91 5.67 4.23 9.02
CA VAL A 91 4.47 4.67 8.28
C VAL A 91 3.71 3.49 7.72
N THR A 92 4.38 2.58 7.02
CA THR A 92 3.72 1.39 6.48
C THR A 92 3.13 0.51 7.57
N MET A 93 3.83 0.37 8.71
CA MET A 93 3.32 -0.41 9.83
C MET A 93 2.10 0.25 10.48
N LEU A 94 2.14 1.58 10.66
CA LEU A 94 1.01 2.34 11.17
C LEU A 94 -0.20 2.27 10.21
N ALA A 95 0.02 2.33 8.90
CA ALA A 95 -1.03 2.16 7.91
C ALA A 95 -1.76 0.82 8.06
N VAL A 96 -1.01 -0.27 8.25
CA VAL A 96 -1.56 -1.61 8.48
C VAL A 96 -2.35 -1.67 9.79
N ILE A 97 -1.86 -1.05 10.86
CA ILE A 97 -2.58 -1.00 12.14
C ILE A 97 -3.90 -0.24 11.99
N ILE A 98 -3.90 0.93 11.35
CA ILE A 98 -5.12 1.71 11.10
C ILE A 98 -6.10 0.91 10.24
N PHE A 99 -5.60 0.26 9.19
CA PHE A 99 -6.41 -0.61 8.32
C PHE A 99 -7.06 -1.76 9.11
N ALA A 100 -6.29 -2.44 9.96
CA ALA A 100 -6.79 -3.55 10.79
C ALA A 100 -7.86 -3.09 11.79
N ILE A 101 -7.68 -1.93 12.43
CA ILE A 101 -8.66 -1.35 13.35
C ILE A 101 -9.97 -1.03 12.61
N VAL A 102 -9.87 -0.36 11.46
CA VAL A 102 -11.05 -0.01 10.65
C VAL A 102 -11.74 -1.26 10.13
N GLY A 103 -10.98 -2.26 9.67
CA GLY A 103 -11.51 -3.56 9.27
C GLY A 103 -12.23 -4.28 10.41
N ALA A 104 -11.67 -4.27 11.62
CA ALA A 104 -12.30 -4.86 12.80
C ALA A 104 -13.61 -4.15 13.20
N ILE A 105 -13.64 -2.80 13.12
CA ILE A 105 -14.85 -2.02 13.39
C ILE A 105 -15.94 -2.33 12.36
N LEU A 106 -15.60 -2.28 11.07
CA LEU A 106 -16.53 -2.64 10.00
C LEU A 106 -17.03 -4.07 10.16
N ALA A 107 -16.15 -4.96 10.62
CA ALA A 107 -16.50 -6.35 10.85
C ALA A 107 -17.51 -6.52 12.00
N PHE A 108 -17.29 -5.80 13.10
CA PHE A 108 -18.19 -5.78 14.25
C PHE A 108 -19.58 -5.21 13.91
N VAL A 109 -19.65 -4.24 13.00
CA VAL A 109 -20.92 -3.65 12.51
C VAL A 109 -21.66 -4.56 11.52
N GLY A 110 -21.10 -5.74 11.19
CA GLY A 110 -21.73 -6.70 10.27
C GLY A 110 -21.63 -6.30 8.79
N LEU A 111 -20.86 -5.25 8.47
CA LEU A 111 -20.54 -4.83 7.09
C LEU A 111 -19.38 -5.64 6.48
N VAL A 112 -19.14 -6.84 6.99
CA VAL A 112 -18.00 -7.68 6.63
C VAL A 112 -18.10 -8.14 5.18
N VAL A 113 -17.31 -7.54 4.29
CA VAL A 113 -16.76 -8.25 3.13
C VAL A 113 -15.35 -8.70 3.53
N TRP A 114 -15.24 -9.88 4.13
CA TRP A 114 -13.97 -10.50 4.57
C TRP A 114 -13.19 -11.14 3.41
N THR A 115 -13.53 -10.91 2.14
CA THR A 115 -13.07 -11.79 1.05
C THR A 115 -11.97 -11.20 0.15
N LEU A 116 -11.12 -10.29 0.61
CA LEU A 116 -9.98 -9.82 -0.21
C LEU A 116 -8.67 -9.79 0.61
N VAL A 117 -8.18 -10.98 0.94
CA VAL A 117 -6.75 -11.29 1.11
C VAL A 117 -6.41 -12.42 0.17
#